data_AF-A0A6G3XV02-F1
#
_entry.id   AF-A0A6G3XV02-F1
#
_cell.length_a   1.000
_cell.length_b   1.000
_cell.length_c   1.000
_cell.angle_alpha   90.00
_cell.angle_beta   90.00
_cell.angle_gamma   90.00
#
_symmetry.space_group_name_H-M   'P 1'
#
loop_
_entity.id
_entity.type
_entity.pdbx_description
1 polymer ?
#
loop_
_entity_poly.entity_id
_entity_poly.type
_entity_poly.pdbx_seq_one_letter_code
_entity_poly.pdbx_strand_id
1 'polypeptide(L)'
;MTAIPQERRVVTAIPGPKSVELQARRLAAVAAGVGSTLPVFTARAGGGIIEDVDGNRLIDFGSGIAVTSVGASAEAVVRRASAQLADFTHTCFMVT
;
A
#
# COMPACT_ATOMS: atom_id res chain seq x y z
N MET A 1 -7.40 11.24 -8.24
CA MET A 1 -6.24 10.83 -7.43
C MET A 1 -5.00 11.49 -8.00
N THR A 2 -4.23 12.21 -7.19
CA THR A 2 -2.99 12.83 -7.65
C THR A 2 -1.96 11.72 -7.90
N ALA A 3 -1.38 11.68 -9.10
CA ALA A 3 -0.36 10.70 -9.44
C ALA A 3 0.88 10.85 -8.54
N ILE A 4 1.46 9.73 -8.12
CA ILE A 4 2.75 9.71 -7.41
C ILE A 4 3.85 9.91 -8.46
N PRO A 5 4.81 10.84 -8.28
CA PRO A 5 5.90 10.97 -9.24
C PRO A 5 6.70 9.66 -9.34
N GLN A 6 6.97 9.23 -10.57
CA GLN A 6 7.59 7.94 -10.88
C GLN A 6 9.12 8.03 -10.82
N GLU A 7 9.64 8.35 -9.63
CA GLU A 7 11.07 8.49 -9.39
C GLU A 7 11.47 7.92 -8.01
N ARG A 8 12.65 7.30 -7.94
CA ARG A 8 13.24 6.88 -6.68
C ARG A 8 13.70 8.11 -5.90
N ARG A 9 13.28 8.24 -4.65
CA ARG A 9 13.73 9.32 -3.75
C ARG A 9 13.77 8.84 -2.31
N VAL A 10 14.91 9.04 -1.65
CA VAL A 10 15.08 8.71 -0.23
C VAL A 10 15.38 10.02 0.49
N VAL A 11 14.55 10.37 1.47
CA VAL A 11 14.61 11.65 2.22
C VAL A 11 14.88 11.45 3.70
N THR A 12 14.78 10.22 4.21
CA THR A 12 15.15 9.85 5.57
C THR A 12 16.08 8.65 5.58
N ALA A 13 16.65 8.32 6.74
CA ALA A 13 17.10 6.95 6.99
C ALA A 13 15.91 5.99 6.83
N ILE A 14 16.20 4.73 6.49
CA ILE A 14 15.19 3.68 6.38
C ILE A 14 15.49 2.65 7.49
N PRO A 15 14.58 2.42 8.46
CA PRO A 15 13.26 3.06 8.61
C PRO A 15 13.34 4.53 9.06
N GLY A 16 12.38 5.34 8.61
CA GLY A 16 12.19 6.70 9.12
C GLY A 16 11.43 6.73 10.45
N PRO A 17 11.34 7.90 11.12
CA PRO A 17 10.78 8.01 12.46
C PRO A 17 9.31 7.53 12.56
N LYS A 18 8.48 7.78 11.55
CA LYS A 18 7.08 7.32 11.56
C LYS A 18 7.00 5.81 11.33
N SER A 19 7.85 5.26 10.46
CA SER A 19 7.94 3.81 10.28
C SER A 19 8.38 3.10 11.56
N VAL A 20 9.29 3.70 12.35
CA VAL A 20 9.68 3.16 13.67
C VAL A 20 8.50 3.16 14.64
N GLU A 21 7.73 4.25 14.71
CA GLU A 21 6.54 4.33 15.56
C GLU A 21 5.49 3.26 15.20
N LEU A 22 5.22 3.09 13.90
CA LEU A 22 4.29 2.06 13.42
C LEU A 22 4.82 0.65 13.67
N GLN A 23 6.13 0.43 13.56
CA GLN A 23 6.74 -0.85 13.91
C GLN A 23 6.57 -1.17 15.39
N ALA A 24 6.73 -0.19 16.29
CA ALA A 24 6.49 -0.40 17.73
C ALA A 24 5.03 -0.78 18.01
N ARG A 25 4.07 -0.08 17.38
CA ARG A 25 2.64 -0.40 17.47
C ARG A 25 2.34 -1.81 16.93
N ARG A 26 2.95 -2.20 15.82
CA ARG A 26 2.81 -3.53 15.24
C ARG A 26 3.32 -4.61 16.20
N LEU A 27 4.50 -4.43 16.79
CA LEU A 27 5.07 -5.41 17.73
C LEU A 27 4.18 -5.63 18.96
N ALA A 28 3.44 -4.63 19.40
CA ALA A 28 2.51 -4.74 20.51
C ALA A 28 1.18 -5.45 20.16
N ALA A 29 0.80 -5.50 18.88
CA ALA A 29 -0.53 -5.93 18.44
C ALA A 29 -0.54 -7.13 17.48
N VAL A 30 0.60 -7.49 16.89
CA VAL A 30 0.72 -8.54 15.87
C VAL A 30 1.61 -9.66 16.36
N ALA A 31 1.19 -10.91 16.13
CA ALA A 31 1.95 -12.09 16.50
C ALA A 31 3.34 -12.11 15.84
N ALA A 32 4.36 -12.54 16.58
CA ALA A 32 5.76 -12.52 16.16
C ALA A 32 6.05 -13.34 14.89
N GLY A 33 5.21 -14.34 14.57
CA GLY A 33 5.36 -15.15 13.35
C GLY A 33 5.03 -14.41 12.05
N VAL A 34 4.41 -13.23 12.11
CA VAL A 34 4.06 -12.44 10.92
C VAL A 34 5.18 -11.45 10.60
N GLY A 35 6.10 -11.84 9.72
CA GLY A 35 7.23 -11.01 9.28
C GLY A 35 6.92 -10.05 8.12
N SER A 36 7.76 -9.03 7.93
CA SER A 36 7.77 -8.18 6.73
C SER A 36 9.21 -7.93 6.29
N THR A 37 9.48 -8.04 5.00
CA THR A 37 10.84 -7.88 4.44
C THR A 37 11.31 -6.43 4.45
N LEU A 38 10.41 -5.47 4.15
CA LEU A 38 10.73 -4.05 4.18
C LEU A 38 10.44 -3.46 5.57
N PRO A 39 11.36 -2.66 6.14
CA PRO A 39 11.15 -2.00 7.42
C PRO A 39 10.35 -0.69 7.31
N VAL A 40 9.60 -0.47 6.21
CA VAL A 40 8.82 0.75 5.98
C VAL A 40 7.33 0.44 5.95
N PHE A 41 6.50 1.46 6.17
CA PHE A 41 5.04 1.37 6.04
C PHE A 41 4.56 2.22 4.87
N THR A 42 3.83 1.61 3.95
CA THR A 42 3.32 2.26 2.74
C THR A 42 2.23 3.30 3.08
N ALA A 43 2.41 4.54 2.62
CA ALA A 43 1.37 5.57 2.64
C ALA A 43 0.60 5.62 1.32
N ARG A 44 1.31 5.50 0.19
CA ARG A 44 0.73 5.52 -1.15
C ARG A 44 1.50 4.58 -2.06
N ALA A 45 0.84 3.97 -3.03
CA ALA A 45 1.51 3.18 -4.07
C ALA A 45 0.80 3.37 -5.41
N GLY A 46 1.55 3.41 -6.51
CA GLY A 46 1.00 3.67 -7.84
C GLY A 46 2.08 3.66 -8.91
N GLY A 47 1.73 3.16 -10.11
CA GLY A 47 2.73 2.82 -11.12
C GLY A 47 3.72 1.80 -10.55
N GLY A 48 5.02 2.09 -10.68
CA GLY A 48 6.12 1.29 -10.12
C GLY A 48 6.71 1.86 -8.83
N ILE A 49 5.99 2.72 -8.10
CA ILE A 49 6.48 3.38 -6.88
C ILE A 49 5.63 3.04 -5.66
N ILE A 50 6.31 2.76 -4.56
CA ILE A 50 5.78 2.75 -3.20
C ILE A 50 6.34 3.98 -2.47
N GLU A 51 5.46 4.86 -1.98
CA GLU A 51 5.78 5.97 -1.09
C GLU A 51 5.46 5.56 0.35
N ASP A 52 6.46 5.55 1.23
CA ASP A 52 6.28 5.24 2.64
C ASP A 52 5.75 6.45 3.45
N VAL A 53 5.38 6.21 4.71
CA VAL A 53 4.86 7.23 5.63
C VAL A 53 5.85 8.36 5.96
N ASP A 54 7.14 8.13 5.72
CA ASP A 54 8.23 9.07 5.92
C ASP A 54 8.56 9.86 4.63
N GLY A 55 7.88 9.56 3.51
CA GLY A 55 8.01 10.24 2.23
C GLY A 55 9.10 9.67 1.31
N ASN A 56 9.68 8.51 1.64
CA ASN A 56 10.60 7.83 0.74
C ASN A 56 9.81 7.14 -0.38
N ARG A 57 10.27 7.29 -1.62
CA ARG A 57 9.73 6.63 -2.81
C ARG A 57 10.70 5.54 -3.27
N LEU A 58 10.26 4.30 -3.14
CA LEU A 58 10.98 3.08 -3.50
C LEU A 58 10.44 2.53 -4.81
N ILE A 59 11.31 1.95 -5.63
CA ILE A 59 10.90 1.25 -6.85
C ILE A 59 10.33 -0.11 -6.45
N ASP A 60 9.12 -0.41 -6.92
CA ASP A 60 8.44 -1.66 -6.68
C ASP A 60 8.72 -2.66 -7.82
N PHE A 61 9.65 -3.59 -7.57
CA PHE A 61 9.90 -4.75 -8.43
C PHE A 61 9.14 -6.00 -7.97
N GLY A 62 8.40 -5.93 -6.87
CA GLY A 62 7.69 -7.07 -6.29
C GLY A 62 6.23 -7.16 -6.72
N SER A 63 5.57 -6.03 -7.00
CA SER A 63 4.13 -5.93 -7.31
C SER A 63 3.25 -6.69 -6.31
N GLY A 64 3.65 -6.66 -5.03
CA GLY A 64 2.97 -7.40 -3.97
C GLY A 64 2.89 -8.91 -4.23
N ILE A 65 3.98 -9.53 -4.70
CA ILE A 65 4.02 -10.93 -5.14
C ILE A 65 3.12 -11.14 -6.36
N ALA A 66 3.43 -10.41 -7.45
CA ALA A 66 2.75 -10.49 -8.74
C ALA A 66 1.24 -10.17 -8.75
N VAL A 67 0.70 -9.54 -7.70
CA VAL A 67 -0.73 -9.19 -7.60
C VAL A 67 -1.04 -7.91 -8.38
N THR A 68 -0.27 -6.85 -8.17
CA THR A 68 -0.60 -5.50 -8.66
C THR A 68 -0.05 -5.21 -10.06
N SER A 69 -0.23 -6.12 -11.02
CA SER A 69 0.33 -6.00 -12.38
C SER A 69 -0.13 -4.73 -13.12
N VAL A 70 -1.37 -4.27 -12.89
CA VAL A 70 -1.91 -3.02 -13.47
C VAL A 70 -1.54 -1.77 -12.65
N GLY A 71 -0.77 -1.94 -11.57
CA GLY A 71 -0.44 -0.91 -10.58
C GLY A 71 -1.34 -0.97 -9.34
N ALA A 72 -0.75 -0.68 -8.18
CA ALA A 72 -1.42 -0.77 -6.87
C ALA A 72 -2.60 0.21 -6.66
N SER A 73 -2.75 1.21 -7.54
CA SER A 73 -3.84 2.20 -7.51
C SER A 73 -4.31 2.58 -8.91
N ALA A 74 -4.41 1.59 -9.81
CA ALA A 74 -4.91 1.82 -11.17
C ALA A 74 -6.27 2.55 -11.17
N GLU A 75 -6.38 3.64 -11.93
CA GLU A 75 -7.57 4.52 -11.95
C GLU A 75 -8.86 3.73 -12.19
N ALA A 76 -8.85 2.83 -13.18
CA ALA A 76 -10.01 2.04 -13.54
C ALA A 76 -10.46 1.11 -12.41
N VAL A 77 -9.53 0.56 -11.64
CA VAL A 77 -9.83 -0.31 -10.49
C VAL A 77 -10.43 0.52 -9.37
N VAL A 78 -9.76 1.59 -8.97
CA VAL A 78 -10.22 2.46 -7.88
C VAL A 78 -11.60 3.03 -8.19
N ARG A 79 -11.79 3.63 -9.37
CA ARG A 79 -13.05 4.28 -9.73
C ARG A 79 -14.22 3.29 -9.72
N ARG A 80 -14.04 2.09 -10.29
CA ARG A 80 -15.12 1.08 -10.35
C ARG A 80 -15.42 0.47 -8.99
N ALA A 81 -14.38 0.18 -8.19
CA ALA A 81 -14.56 -0.32 -6.83
C ALA A 81 -15.28 0.73 -5.95
N SER A 82 -14.84 1.99 -5.98
CA SER A 82 -15.47 3.06 -5.20
C SER A 82 -16.93 3.31 -5.59
N ALA A 83 -17.27 3.25 -6.89
CA ALA A 83 -18.65 3.36 -7.34
C ALA A 83 -19.52 2.22 -6.79
N GLN A 84 -19.07 0.97 -6.93
CA GLN A 84 -19.80 -0.20 -6.42
C GLN A 84 -20.01 -0.14 -4.90
N LEU A 85 -19.00 0.29 -4.15
CA LEU A 85 -19.09 0.38 -2.69
C LEU A 85 -20.14 1.37 -2.19
N ALA A 86 -20.54 2.34 -3.01
CA ALA A 86 -21.63 3.27 -2.69
C ALA A 86 -23.02 2.62 -2.86
N ASP A 87 -23.14 1.60 -3.71
CA ASP A 87 -24.40 0.90 -3.96
C ASP A 87 -24.61 -0.22 -2.93
N PHE A 88 -23.65 -1.15 -2.86
CA PHE A 88 -23.65 -2.23 -1.87
C PHE A 88 -22.30 -2.96 -1.84
N THR A 89 -22.00 -3.60 -0.72
CA THR A 89 -20.79 -4.44 -0.57
C THR A 89 -21.06 -5.92 -0.83
N HIS A 90 -22.20 -6.44 -0.38
CA HIS A 90 -22.53 -7.86 -0.49
C HIS A 90 -24.03 -8.09 -0.31
N THR A 91 -24.61 -8.93 -1.15
CA THR A 91 -26.01 -9.37 -1.03
C THR A 91 -26.16 -10.90 -1.03
N CYS A 92 -25.05 -11.63 -1.04
CA CYS A 92 -24.99 -13.08 -1.29
C CYS A 92 -25.58 -13.45 -2.67
N PHE A 93 -24.72 -13.62 -3.68
CA PHE A 93 -25.11 -13.94 -5.07
C PHE A 93 -26.01 -15.18 -5.21
N MET A 94 -25.96 -16.10 -4.24
CA MET A 94 -26.83 -17.28 -4.25
C MET A 94 -28.28 -16.99 -3.81
N VAL A 95 -28.54 -15.83 -3.18
CA VAL A 95 -29.83 -15.48 -2.57
C VAL A 95 -30.56 -14.38 -3.35
N THR A 96 -29.85 -13.37 -3.83
CA THR A 96 -30.41 -12.21 -4.59
C THR A 96 -30.03 -12.27 -6.06
#